data_AF-A0A167N6V4-F1
#
_entry.id   AF-A0A167N6V4-F1
#
_cell.length_a   1.000
_cell.length_b   1.000
_cell.length_c   1.000
_cell.angle_alpha   90.00
_cell.angle_beta   90.00
_cell.angle_gamma   90.00
#
_symmetry.space_group_name_H-M   'P 1'
#
loop_
_entity.id
_entity.type
_entity.pdbx_description
1 polymer ?
#
loop_
_entity_poly.entity_id
_entity_poly.type
_entity_poly.pdbx_seq_one_letter_code
_entity_poly.pdbx_strand_id
1 'polypeptide(L)'
;MDNSEHSPTRAVKPKKHVGPPPDPPKSFLPRSGGEGAMYTDHDEAYVIALGKWMLLQDQKVTIKEIAEEVGRRAPHHTASGWNRHVGMWKLFYTEHIYGVSSKEAAAVEETLQAIEAAKKNEARSEASTTRVMRKRPSATTLESTRPRKSHKAIAQTAATYSFPQPTNRRASVSFTHADLQLVVAHIEKNPKADRLDDKLWIRYSEEHPQFTWKEWKNRVRECSELIDHELEIRKQEFEEEAAQEEEEEVDMEIGDSD
;
A
#
# COMPACT_ATOMS: atom_id res chain seq x y z
N MET A 1 2.66 26.71 -55.13
CA MET A 1 1.70 26.91 -54.02
C MET A 1 1.94 25.76 -53.06
N ASP A 2 2.82 25.98 -52.09
CA ASP A 2 3.30 24.95 -51.17
C ASP A 2 2.62 25.19 -49.81
N ASN A 3 1.61 24.38 -49.50
CA ASN A 3 0.82 24.45 -48.27
C ASN A 3 1.48 23.57 -47.21
N SER A 4 2.47 24.12 -46.50
CA SER A 4 2.97 23.53 -45.26
C SER A 4 2.01 23.83 -44.11
N GLU A 5 1.06 22.92 -43.90
CA GLU A 5 0.20 22.88 -42.71
C GLU A 5 1.06 22.65 -41.45
N HIS A 6 1.29 23.74 -40.71
CA HIS A 6 1.91 23.68 -39.39
C HIS A 6 0.89 23.10 -38.41
N SER A 7 1.16 21.90 -37.91
CA SER A 7 0.38 21.29 -36.83
C SER A 7 0.46 22.16 -35.55
N PRO A 8 -0.66 22.44 -34.88
CA PRO A 8 -0.66 23.26 -33.68
C PRO A 8 0.00 22.49 -32.53
N THR A 9 1.13 23.00 -32.04
CA THR A 9 1.76 22.57 -30.80
C THR A 9 0.79 22.78 -29.65
N ARG A 10 0.28 21.67 -29.10
CA ARG A 10 -0.61 21.62 -27.93
C ARG A 10 0.10 22.29 -26.75
N ALA A 11 -0.34 23.51 -26.41
CA ALA A 11 0.19 24.26 -25.27
C ALA A 11 0.00 23.46 -23.98
N VAL A 12 1.10 22.95 -23.41
CA VAL A 12 1.12 22.34 -22.08
C VAL A 12 0.94 23.47 -21.08
N LYS A 13 -0.20 23.48 -20.37
CA LYS A 13 -0.42 24.45 -19.29
C LYS A 13 0.72 24.34 -18.27
N PRO A 14 1.29 25.45 -17.78
CA PRO A 14 2.35 25.41 -16.79
C PRO A 14 1.84 24.71 -15.54
N LYS A 15 2.51 23.63 -15.13
CA LYS A 15 2.26 22.97 -13.84
C LYS A 15 2.51 24.01 -12.75
N LYS A 16 1.59 24.14 -11.78
CA LYS A 16 1.85 24.97 -10.60
C LYS A 16 3.17 24.51 -10.00
N HIS A 17 4.11 25.42 -9.78
CA HIS A 17 5.35 25.10 -9.08
C HIS A 17 5.02 24.83 -7.61
N VAL A 18 4.62 23.59 -7.32
CA VAL A 18 4.68 23.04 -5.98
C VAL A 18 6.17 22.87 -5.67
N GLY A 19 6.59 23.18 -4.45
CA GLY A 19 7.99 23.09 -4.00
C GLY A 19 8.62 21.71 -4.19
N PRO A 20 9.83 21.48 -3.63
CA PRO A 20 10.48 20.18 -3.77
C PRO A 20 9.59 19.05 -3.25
N PRO A 21 9.64 17.85 -3.87
CA PRO A 21 8.96 16.67 -3.35
C PRO A 21 9.53 16.32 -1.96
N PRO A 22 8.75 15.63 -1.11
CA PRO A 22 9.23 15.18 0.20
C PRO A 22 10.43 14.24 0.06
N ASP A 23 11.28 14.23 1.09
CA ASP A 23 12.44 13.34 1.16
C ASP A 23 12.02 11.93 1.60
N PRO A 24 12.58 10.87 0.99
CA PRO A 24 12.28 9.49 1.40
C PRO A 24 12.85 9.18 2.79
N PRO A 25 12.25 8.23 3.53
CA PRO A 25 12.80 7.71 4.77
C PRO A 25 14.22 7.19 4.55
N LYS A 26 15.13 7.55 5.46
CA LYS A 26 16.55 7.14 5.41
C LYS A 26 16.82 5.96 6.33
N SER A 27 16.01 5.79 7.36
CA SER A 27 16.03 4.64 8.26
C SER A 27 15.08 3.56 7.74
N PHE A 28 15.48 2.30 7.93
CA PHE A 28 14.61 1.15 7.73
C PHE A 28 14.82 0.19 8.89
N LEU A 29 13.76 -0.51 9.28
CA LEU A 29 13.84 -1.57 10.28
C LEU A 29 14.08 -2.90 9.57
N PRO A 30 15.21 -3.59 9.80
CA PRO A 30 15.42 -4.91 9.23
C PRO A 30 14.43 -5.90 9.82
N ARG A 31 13.90 -6.80 8.99
CA ARG A 31 13.06 -7.89 9.48
C ARG A 31 13.92 -8.86 10.32
N SER A 32 13.38 -9.40 11.42
CA SER A 32 14.10 -10.28 12.36
C SER A 32 14.70 -11.56 11.72
N GLY A 33 14.26 -11.93 10.51
CA GLY A 33 14.81 -13.04 9.72
C GLY A 33 15.93 -12.67 8.75
N GLY A 34 16.38 -11.41 8.72
CA GLY A 34 17.54 -10.95 7.94
C GLY A 34 17.28 -10.60 6.47
N GLU A 35 16.12 -10.95 5.90
CA GLU A 35 15.73 -10.55 4.55
C GLU A 35 14.60 -9.52 4.54
N GLY A 36 14.90 -8.34 3.98
CA GLY A 36 13.95 -7.26 3.75
C GLY A 36 13.83 -6.26 4.88
N ALA A 37 13.26 -5.10 4.54
CA ALA A 37 12.85 -4.07 5.49
C ALA A 37 11.39 -4.26 5.88
N MET A 38 11.03 -3.92 7.11
CA MET A 38 9.64 -3.75 7.54
C MET A 38 9.13 -2.39 7.08
N TYR A 39 7.82 -2.31 6.79
CA TYR A 39 7.18 -1.01 6.60
C TYR A 39 7.04 -0.34 7.97
N THR A 40 7.41 0.91 8.03
CA THR A 40 7.40 1.73 9.25
C THR A 40 6.39 2.86 9.12
N ASP A 41 6.08 3.54 10.23
CA ASP A 41 5.20 4.72 10.17
C ASP A 41 5.80 5.85 9.32
N HIS A 42 7.13 5.92 9.26
CA HIS A 42 7.84 6.83 8.34
C HIS A 42 7.59 6.49 6.87
N ASP A 43 7.49 5.20 6.53
CA ASP A 43 7.13 4.76 5.18
C ASP A 43 5.72 5.20 4.81
N GLU A 44 4.76 5.01 5.72
CA GLU A 44 3.36 5.39 5.50
C GLU A 44 3.21 6.91 5.39
N ALA A 45 3.82 7.66 6.32
CA ALA A 45 3.84 9.12 6.29
C ALA A 45 4.45 9.65 4.99
N TYR A 46 5.52 9.02 4.50
CA TYR A 46 6.14 9.39 3.24
C TYR A 46 5.24 9.12 2.03
N VAL A 47 4.57 7.96 1.97
CA VAL A 47 3.60 7.65 0.89
C VAL A 47 2.50 8.71 0.87
N ILE A 48 1.96 9.09 2.03
CA ILE A 48 0.91 10.11 2.15
C ILE A 48 1.42 11.48 1.69
N ALA A 49 2.58 11.92 2.19
CA ALA A 49 3.17 13.21 1.85
C ALA A 49 3.48 13.31 0.35
N LEU A 50 4.06 12.25 -0.24
CA LEU A 50 4.38 12.21 -1.66
C LEU A 50 3.11 12.18 -2.51
N GLY A 51 2.09 11.40 -2.12
CA GLY A 51 0.80 11.37 -2.78
C GLY A 51 0.13 12.75 -2.83
N LYS A 52 0.12 13.47 -1.69
CA LYS A 52 -0.37 14.85 -1.62
C LYS A 52 0.40 15.79 -2.54
N TRP A 53 1.74 15.69 -2.55
CA TRP A 53 2.57 16.48 -3.45
C TRP A 53 2.27 16.18 -4.93
N MET A 54 2.07 14.91 -5.29
CA MET A 54 1.72 14.50 -6.66
C MET A 54 0.32 15.01 -7.06
N LEU A 55 -0.66 15.01 -6.16
CA LEU A 55 -2.00 15.56 -6.43
C LEU A 55 -1.98 17.05 -6.76
N LEU A 56 -1.06 17.81 -6.15
CA LEU A 56 -0.87 19.22 -6.48
C LEU A 56 -0.29 19.43 -7.89
N GLN A 57 0.40 18.43 -8.45
CA GLN A 57 0.94 18.42 -9.80
C GLN A 57 -0.06 17.90 -10.83
N ASP A 58 -0.78 16.83 -10.50
CA ASP A 58 -1.81 16.19 -11.32
C ASP A 58 -2.92 15.62 -10.44
N GLN A 59 -4.10 16.23 -10.52
CA GLN A 59 -5.29 15.81 -9.76
C GLN A 59 -5.79 14.41 -10.16
N LYS A 60 -5.33 13.86 -11.29
CA LYS A 60 -5.71 12.53 -11.80
C LYS A 60 -4.68 11.45 -11.51
N VAL A 61 -3.69 11.73 -10.66
CA VAL A 61 -2.72 10.71 -10.23
C VAL A 61 -3.46 9.58 -9.54
N THR A 62 -3.14 8.34 -9.88
CA THR A 62 -3.74 7.15 -9.26
C THR A 62 -2.87 6.67 -8.10
N ILE A 63 -3.47 5.91 -7.17
CA ILE A 63 -2.73 5.28 -6.06
C ILE A 63 -1.58 4.38 -6.58
N LYS A 64 -1.78 3.73 -7.73
CA LYS A 64 -0.75 2.92 -8.37
C LYS A 64 0.42 3.76 -8.89
N GLU A 65 0.14 4.87 -9.56
CA GLU A 65 1.18 5.81 -10.01
C GLU A 65 1.95 6.39 -8.81
N ILE A 66 1.28 6.63 -7.67
CA ILE A 66 1.93 7.02 -6.41
C ILE A 66 2.85 5.90 -5.93
N ALA A 67 2.38 4.65 -5.83
CA ALA A 67 3.18 3.53 -5.37
C ALA A 67 4.41 3.26 -6.26
N GLU A 68 4.28 3.42 -7.58
CA GLU A 68 5.40 3.33 -8.52
C GLU A 68 6.45 4.43 -8.26
N GLU A 69 6.01 5.67 -8.03
CA GLU A 69 6.93 6.78 -7.74
C GLU A 69 7.58 6.65 -6.35
N VAL A 70 6.86 6.14 -5.35
CA VAL A 70 7.42 5.79 -4.04
C VAL A 70 8.53 4.77 -4.23
N GLY A 71 8.29 3.68 -4.97
CA GLY A 71 9.29 2.65 -5.21
C GLY A 71 10.53 3.12 -5.98
N ARG A 72 10.40 4.18 -6.78
CA ARG A 72 11.54 4.81 -7.45
C ARG A 72 12.40 5.64 -6.48
N ARG A 73 11.80 6.22 -5.45
CA ARG A 73 12.45 7.16 -4.51
C ARG A 73 12.90 6.53 -3.20
N ALA A 74 12.23 5.46 -2.78
CA ALA A 74 12.44 4.75 -1.52
C ALA A 74 12.83 3.29 -1.80
N PRO A 75 14.08 3.04 -2.26
CA PRO A 75 14.52 1.73 -2.76
C PRO A 75 14.83 0.72 -1.65
N HIS A 76 14.68 1.08 -0.37
CA HIS A 76 14.79 0.14 0.75
C HIS A 76 13.66 -0.90 0.76
N HIS A 77 12.54 -0.60 0.11
CA HIS A 77 11.55 -1.58 -0.33
C HIS A 77 11.56 -1.68 -1.86
N THR A 78 11.30 -2.88 -2.37
CA THR A 78 11.18 -3.07 -3.82
C THR A 78 9.93 -2.37 -4.36
N ALA A 79 9.94 -1.93 -5.62
CA ALA A 79 8.76 -1.34 -6.26
C ALA A 79 7.54 -2.28 -6.25
N SER A 80 7.76 -3.59 -6.37
CA SER A 80 6.70 -4.60 -6.22
C SER A 80 6.19 -4.70 -4.78
N GLY A 81 7.07 -4.56 -3.79
CA GLY A 81 6.71 -4.43 -2.38
C GLY A 81 5.78 -3.24 -2.15
N TRP A 82 6.18 -2.04 -2.59
CA TRP A 82 5.39 -0.82 -2.46
C TRP A 82 4.02 -0.90 -3.10
N ASN A 83 3.95 -1.36 -4.36
CA ASN A 83 2.67 -1.56 -5.05
C ASN A 83 1.71 -2.44 -4.26
N ARG A 84 2.26 -3.41 -3.56
CA ARG A 84 1.48 -4.37 -2.80
C ARG A 84 1.06 -3.82 -1.45
N HIS A 85 1.96 -3.18 -0.72
CA HIS A 85 1.66 -2.51 0.55
C HIS A 85 0.61 -1.40 0.34
N VAL A 86 0.81 -0.53 -0.65
CA VAL A 86 -0.15 0.54 -0.97
C VAL A 86 -1.47 -0.02 -1.50
N GLY A 87 -1.43 -1.07 -2.33
CA GLY A 87 -2.65 -1.72 -2.84
C GLY A 87 -3.48 -2.44 -1.77
N MET A 88 -2.83 -2.88 -0.71
CA MET A 88 -3.46 -3.52 0.44
C MET A 88 -4.20 -2.50 1.32
N TRP A 89 -3.55 -1.36 1.57
CA TRP A 89 -4.13 -0.24 2.31
C TRP A 89 -4.73 0.82 1.41
N LYS A 90 -5.26 0.41 0.25
CA LYS A 90 -5.67 1.33 -0.81
C LYS A 90 -6.69 2.36 -0.33
N LEU A 91 -7.71 1.93 0.42
CA LEU A 91 -8.72 2.84 0.95
C LEU A 91 -8.15 3.80 1.99
N PHE A 92 -7.28 3.32 2.88
CA PHE A 92 -6.59 4.16 3.86
C PHE A 92 -5.76 5.25 3.17
N TYR A 93 -4.95 4.87 2.18
CA TYR A 93 -4.14 5.83 1.44
C TYR A 93 -5.01 6.80 0.63
N THR A 94 -6.08 6.34 0.01
CA THR A 94 -7.03 7.25 -0.68
C THR A 94 -7.65 8.25 0.30
N GLU A 95 -8.09 7.80 1.47
CA GLU A 95 -8.63 8.67 2.52
C GLU A 95 -7.63 9.78 2.90
N HIS A 96 -6.40 9.40 3.23
CA HIS A 96 -5.39 10.31 3.76
C HIS A 96 -4.75 11.21 2.69
N ILE A 97 -4.54 10.69 1.48
CA ILE A 97 -3.92 11.44 0.38
C ILE A 97 -4.92 12.45 -0.21
N TYR A 98 -6.18 12.05 -0.41
CA TYR A 98 -7.20 12.92 -1.00
C TYR A 98 -7.94 13.76 0.05
N GLY A 99 -7.78 13.47 1.34
CA GLY A 99 -8.45 14.20 2.43
C GLY A 99 -9.97 14.02 2.38
N VAL A 100 -10.42 12.81 2.03
CA VAL A 100 -11.84 12.45 1.92
C VAL A 100 -12.23 11.51 3.06
N SER A 101 -13.52 11.36 3.36
CA SER A 101 -13.95 10.35 4.33
C SER A 101 -13.82 8.92 3.79
N SER A 102 -13.78 7.92 4.67
CA SER A 102 -13.75 6.50 4.27
C SER A 102 -14.87 6.09 3.29
N LYS A 103 -16.09 6.65 3.45
CA LYS A 103 -17.20 6.40 2.51
C LYS A 103 -16.94 7.01 1.12
N GLU A 104 -16.34 8.20 1.09
CA GLU A 104 -15.99 8.89 -0.15
C GLU A 104 -14.76 8.28 -0.83
N ALA A 105 -13.84 7.71 -0.06
CA ALA A 105 -12.64 7.05 -0.57
C ALA A 105 -12.98 5.92 -1.55
N ALA A 106 -14.04 5.15 -1.28
CA ALA A 106 -14.52 4.11 -2.20
C ALA A 106 -15.01 4.70 -3.55
N ALA A 107 -15.70 5.84 -3.52
CA ALA A 107 -16.18 6.51 -4.74
C ALA A 107 -15.04 7.17 -5.54
N VAL A 108 -14.06 7.75 -4.84
CA VAL A 108 -12.81 8.25 -5.45
C VAL A 108 -12.09 7.11 -6.14
N GLU A 109 -11.98 5.95 -5.49
CA GLU A 109 -11.33 4.77 -6.02
C GLU A 109 -12.02 4.24 -7.29
N GLU A 110 -13.35 4.18 -7.31
CA GLU A 110 -14.12 3.84 -8.52
C GLU A 110 -13.82 4.80 -9.67
N THR A 111 -13.72 6.10 -9.37
CA THR A 111 -13.38 7.14 -10.35
C THR A 111 -11.96 6.95 -10.89
N LEU A 112 -10.99 6.66 -10.02
CA LEU A 112 -9.59 6.41 -10.42
C LEU A 112 -9.47 5.16 -11.30
N GLN A 113 -10.22 4.10 -11.00
CA GLN A 113 -10.27 2.90 -11.85
C GLN A 113 -10.85 3.20 -13.24
N ALA A 114 -11.90 4.02 -13.31
CA ALA A 114 -12.45 4.46 -14.59
C ALA A 114 -11.43 5.28 -15.39
N ILE A 115 -10.64 6.14 -14.73
CA ILE A 115 -9.55 6.91 -15.37
C ILE A 115 -8.46 5.98 -15.89
N GLU A 116 -8.01 4.99 -15.11
CA GLU A 116 -6.99 4.02 -15.55
C GLU A 116 -7.49 3.19 -16.73
N ALA A 117 -8.75 2.76 -16.71
CA ALA A 117 -9.37 2.03 -17.82
C ALA A 117 -9.46 2.89 -19.10
N ALA A 118 -9.79 4.17 -18.96
CA ALA A 118 -9.81 5.12 -20.08
C ALA A 118 -8.40 5.31 -20.68
N LYS A 119 -7.38 5.53 -19.84
CA LYS A 119 -5.96 5.62 -20.25
C LYS A 119 -5.53 4.38 -21.04
N LYS A 120 -5.91 3.18 -20.58
CA LYS A 120 -5.59 1.92 -21.25
C LYS A 120 -6.28 1.76 -22.61
N ASN A 121 -7.52 2.22 -22.73
CA ASN A 121 -8.25 2.17 -24.00
C ASN A 121 -7.68 3.15 -25.03
N GLU A 122 -7.28 4.35 -24.60
CA GLU A 122 -6.59 5.34 -25.44
C GLU A 122 -5.26 4.80 -25.98
N ALA A 123 -4.43 4.20 -25.11
CA ALA A 123 -3.18 3.56 -25.55
C ALA A 123 -3.41 2.44 -26.59
N ARG A 124 -4.53 1.71 -26.48
CA ARG A 124 -4.90 0.64 -27.43
C ARG A 124 -5.36 1.19 -28.78
N SER A 125 -6.08 2.32 -28.81
CA SER A 125 -6.52 2.94 -30.07
C SER A 125 -5.33 3.55 -30.82
N GLU A 126 -4.40 4.20 -30.14
CA GLU A 126 -3.17 4.76 -30.73
C GLU A 126 -2.26 3.67 -31.33
N ALA A 127 -2.10 2.54 -30.62
CA ALA A 127 -1.34 1.39 -31.11
C ALA A 127 -2.01 0.72 -32.34
N SER A 128 -3.33 0.87 -32.50
CA SER A 128 -4.06 0.33 -33.65
C SER A 128 -3.91 1.20 -34.88
N THR A 129 -3.90 2.52 -34.73
CA THR A 129 -3.71 3.49 -35.82
C THR A 129 -2.32 3.39 -36.45
N THR A 130 -1.28 3.15 -35.64
CA THR A 130 0.11 3.00 -36.12
C THR A 130 0.36 1.67 -36.85
N ARG A 131 -0.50 0.65 -36.68
CA ARG A 131 -0.34 -0.66 -37.33
C ARG A 131 -0.82 -0.72 -38.78
N VAL A 132 -1.61 0.25 -39.25
CA VAL A 132 -2.22 0.24 -40.59
C VAL A 132 -1.26 0.64 -41.73
N MET A 133 -0.09 1.22 -41.43
CA MET A 133 0.84 1.71 -42.47
C MET A 133 2.08 0.85 -42.76
N ARG A 134 2.28 -0.31 -42.12
CA ARG A 134 3.36 -1.23 -42.51
C ARG A 134 2.85 -2.32 -43.44
N LYS A 135 2.85 -2.01 -44.74
CA LYS A 135 2.78 -2.99 -45.84
C LYS A 135 3.88 -4.03 -45.60
N ARG A 136 3.45 -5.25 -45.32
CA ARG A 136 4.27 -6.41 -44.96
C ARG A 136 5.04 -6.90 -46.21
N PRO A 137 6.38 -6.84 -46.27
CA PRO A 137 7.11 -7.63 -47.25
C PRO A 137 7.05 -9.11 -46.82
N SER A 138 6.55 -9.95 -47.73
CA SER A 138 6.56 -11.40 -47.61
C SER A 138 8.01 -11.88 -47.53
N ALA A 139 8.39 -12.52 -46.41
CA ALA A 139 9.68 -13.17 -46.27
C ALA A 139 9.51 -14.56 -45.65
N THR A 140 10.28 -15.45 -46.25
CA THR A 140 10.26 -16.90 -46.25
C THR A 140 10.60 -17.53 -44.91
N THR A 141 9.92 -18.63 -44.63
CA THR A 141 10.17 -19.60 -43.57
C THR A 141 11.63 -20.08 -43.57
N LEU A 142 12.34 -19.86 -42.47
CA LEU A 142 13.51 -20.66 -42.11
C LEU A 142 13.39 -21.14 -40.66
N GLU A 143 13.41 -22.45 -40.56
CA GLU A 143 13.38 -23.31 -39.40
C GLU A 143 14.67 -23.13 -38.59
N SER A 144 14.55 -22.75 -37.31
CA SER A 144 15.68 -22.64 -36.40
C SER A 144 15.33 -23.30 -35.07
N THR A 145 15.83 -24.52 -34.94
CA THR A 145 15.86 -25.34 -33.74
C THR A 145 16.80 -24.71 -32.70
N ARG A 146 16.28 -24.42 -31.50
CA ARG A 146 17.11 -24.11 -30.32
C ARG A 146 16.77 -25.03 -29.14
N PRO A 147 17.79 -25.41 -28.35
CA PRO A 147 17.67 -26.49 -27.38
C PRO A 147 17.04 -26.01 -26.06
N ARG A 148 16.16 -26.85 -25.51
CA ARG A 148 15.66 -26.77 -24.14
C ARG A 148 16.81 -27.01 -23.16
N LYS A 149 17.17 -25.98 -22.37
CA LYS A 149 17.88 -26.17 -21.10
C LYS A 149 16.87 -26.20 -19.97
N SER A 150 16.90 -27.30 -19.25
CA SER A 150 16.14 -27.59 -18.04
C SER A 150 16.54 -26.64 -16.91
N HIS A 151 15.66 -25.71 -16.57
CA HIS A 151 15.70 -25.03 -15.29
C HIS A 151 15.07 -25.94 -14.24
N LYS A 152 15.90 -26.32 -13.28
CA LYS A 152 15.53 -27.01 -12.04
C LYS A 152 14.56 -26.11 -11.28
N ALA A 153 13.34 -26.58 -11.07
CA ALA A 153 12.33 -25.88 -10.29
C ALA A 153 12.78 -25.81 -8.82
N ILE A 154 13.06 -24.59 -8.36
CA ILE A 154 12.93 -24.21 -6.96
C ILE A 154 11.79 -23.19 -6.96
N ALA A 155 10.59 -23.66 -6.63
CA ALA A 155 9.39 -22.85 -6.49
C ALA A 155 8.79 -23.10 -5.10
N GLN A 156 9.28 -22.34 -4.13
CA GLN A 156 8.59 -21.97 -2.88
C GLN A 156 9.03 -20.51 -2.63
N THR A 157 8.46 -19.57 -3.40
CA THR A 157 7.44 -18.58 -2.97
C THR A 157 7.93 -17.65 -1.86
N ALA A 158 8.55 -16.55 -2.30
CA ALA A 158 8.74 -15.34 -1.51
C ALA A 158 7.37 -14.79 -1.10
N ALA A 159 7.03 -14.94 0.18
CA ALA A 159 5.87 -14.31 0.78
C ALA A 159 6.17 -12.82 1.02
N THR A 160 6.02 -12.05 -0.06
CA THR A 160 5.52 -10.68 0.04
C THR A 160 4.24 -10.77 0.95
N TYR A 161 3.86 -9.81 1.81
CA TYR A 161 2.54 -9.76 2.52
C TYR A 161 1.38 -9.04 1.79
N SER A 162 0.41 -9.78 1.24
CA SER A 162 -0.76 -9.30 0.47
C SER A 162 -1.85 -10.01 1.16
N PHE A 163 -2.81 -9.23 1.61
CA PHE A 163 -4.02 -9.80 2.16
C PHE A 163 -4.63 -10.57 0.99
N PRO A 164 -4.89 -11.87 1.13
CA PRO A 164 -5.59 -12.61 0.10
C PRO A 164 -6.94 -11.93 -0.09
N GLN A 165 -7.22 -11.56 -1.35
CA GLN A 165 -8.56 -11.17 -1.70
C GLN A 165 -9.46 -12.38 -1.41
N PRO A 166 -10.60 -12.15 -0.75
CA PRO A 166 -11.55 -13.21 -0.44
C PRO A 166 -11.93 -13.90 -1.75
N THR A 167 -11.60 -15.18 -1.86
CA THR A 167 -11.90 -15.98 -3.07
C THR A 167 -13.40 -16.28 -3.21
N ASN A 168 -14.22 -15.81 -2.26
CA ASN A 168 -15.63 -16.12 -2.16
C ASN A 168 -16.49 -14.93 -2.63
N ARG A 169 -17.33 -15.17 -3.64
CA ARG A 169 -18.10 -14.18 -4.42
C ARG A 169 -19.26 -13.47 -3.68
N ARG A 170 -19.27 -13.47 -2.35
CA ARG A 170 -20.19 -12.60 -1.59
C ARG A 170 -19.43 -11.31 -1.30
N ALA A 171 -20.08 -10.16 -1.43
CA ALA A 171 -19.49 -8.84 -1.19
C ALA A 171 -18.81 -8.82 0.19
N SER A 172 -17.51 -9.15 0.20
CA SER A 172 -16.74 -9.34 1.40
C SER A 172 -16.28 -7.96 1.81
N VAL A 173 -16.72 -7.55 3.00
CA VAL A 173 -16.26 -6.34 3.65
C VAL A 173 -14.73 -6.38 3.68
N SER A 174 -14.08 -5.30 3.24
CA SER A 174 -12.62 -5.22 3.28
C SER A 174 -12.16 -5.14 4.74
N PHE A 175 -11.13 -5.90 5.10
CA PHE A 175 -10.48 -5.78 6.41
C PHE A 175 -9.72 -4.46 6.45
N THR A 176 -10.11 -3.56 7.35
CA THR A 176 -9.58 -2.20 7.45
C THR A 176 -8.52 -2.09 8.54
N HIS A 177 -7.83 -0.95 8.60
CA HIS A 177 -6.88 -0.67 9.69
C HIS A 177 -7.61 -0.57 11.04
N ALA A 178 -8.83 -0.02 11.06
CA ALA A 178 -9.66 -0.02 12.26
C ALA A 178 -9.96 -1.44 12.77
N ASP A 179 -10.21 -2.39 11.86
CA ASP A 179 -10.40 -3.80 12.24
C ASP A 179 -9.12 -4.42 12.84
N LEU A 180 -7.94 -4.06 12.31
CA LEU A 180 -6.65 -4.46 12.88
C LEU A 180 -6.50 -3.91 14.31
N GLN A 181 -6.77 -2.63 14.52
CA GLN A 181 -6.66 -1.97 15.83
C GLN A 181 -7.59 -2.61 16.88
N LEU A 182 -8.81 -2.99 16.48
CA LEU A 182 -9.74 -3.73 17.35
C LEU A 182 -9.21 -5.13 17.70
N VAL A 183 -8.63 -5.83 16.72
CA VAL A 183 -8.00 -7.15 16.93
C VAL A 183 -6.83 -7.06 17.90
N VAL A 184 -5.95 -6.07 17.73
CA VAL A 184 -4.80 -5.83 18.61
C VAL A 184 -5.28 -5.56 20.04
N ALA A 185 -6.24 -4.65 20.22
CA ALA A 185 -6.83 -4.37 21.53
C ALA A 185 -7.52 -5.59 22.16
N HIS A 186 -8.12 -6.47 21.35
CA HIS A 186 -8.73 -7.70 21.84
C HIS A 186 -7.68 -8.72 22.31
N ILE A 187 -6.57 -8.83 21.60
CA ILE A 187 -5.45 -9.71 21.95
C ILE A 187 -4.76 -9.22 23.23
N GLU A 188 -4.54 -7.91 23.38
CA GLU A 188 -3.97 -7.31 24.61
C GLU A 188 -4.80 -7.61 25.85
N LYS A 189 -6.14 -7.59 25.72
CA LYS A 189 -7.05 -7.96 26.82
C LYS A 189 -6.99 -9.44 27.18
N ASN A 190 -6.45 -10.29 26.30
CA ASN A 190 -6.42 -11.74 26.45
C ASN A 190 -5.01 -12.31 26.22
N PRO A 191 -3.98 -11.86 26.97
CA PRO A 191 -2.57 -12.18 26.67
C PRO A 191 -2.21 -13.67 26.84
N LYS A 192 -3.06 -14.43 27.55
CA LYS A 192 -2.89 -15.87 27.78
C LYS A 192 -3.64 -16.73 26.76
N ALA A 193 -4.49 -16.14 25.93
CA ALA A 193 -5.25 -16.89 24.95
C ALA A 193 -4.39 -17.17 23.72
N ASP A 194 -4.49 -18.39 23.18
CA ASP A 194 -3.94 -18.68 21.86
C ASP A 194 -4.70 -17.84 20.82
N ARG A 195 -3.98 -17.03 20.05
CA ARG A 195 -4.55 -16.19 18.98
C ARG A 195 -5.25 -17.00 17.91
N LEU A 196 -5.09 -18.32 17.86
CA LEU A 196 -5.78 -19.21 16.93
C LEU A 196 -6.87 -20.06 17.60
N ASP A 197 -7.18 -19.84 18.87
CA ASP A 197 -8.29 -20.51 19.57
C ASP A 197 -9.64 -20.07 18.99
N ASP A 198 -10.46 -21.03 18.59
CA ASP A 198 -11.80 -20.80 18.08
C ASP A 198 -12.67 -20.08 19.13
N LYS A 199 -12.50 -20.38 20.41
CA LYS A 199 -13.32 -19.80 21.49
C LYS A 199 -13.11 -18.30 21.65
N LEU A 200 -11.89 -17.83 21.42
CA LEU A 200 -11.55 -16.40 21.46
C LEU A 200 -12.35 -15.65 20.39
N TRP A 201 -12.32 -16.16 19.16
CA TRP A 201 -12.94 -15.49 18.01
C TRP A 201 -14.45 -15.66 17.94
N ILE A 202 -15.02 -16.75 18.51
CA ILE A 202 -16.48 -16.93 18.55
C ILE A 202 -17.12 -15.75 19.28
N ARG A 203 -16.68 -15.45 20.51
CA ARG A 203 -17.20 -14.32 21.29
C ARG A 203 -16.92 -12.98 20.61
N TYR A 204 -15.69 -12.80 20.11
CA TYR A 204 -15.34 -11.57 19.41
C TYR A 204 -16.22 -11.29 18.19
N SER A 205 -16.60 -12.33 17.43
CA SER A 205 -17.48 -12.19 16.28
C SER A 205 -18.94 -11.87 16.62
N GLU A 206 -19.38 -12.16 17.86
CA GLU A 206 -20.71 -11.76 18.35
C GLU A 206 -20.75 -10.24 18.60
N GLU A 207 -19.64 -9.66 19.08
CA GLU A 207 -19.49 -8.21 19.28
C GLU A 207 -19.18 -7.46 17.97
N HIS A 208 -18.49 -8.13 17.04
CA HIS A 208 -18.04 -7.56 15.77
C HIS A 208 -18.54 -8.40 14.57
N PRO A 209 -19.83 -8.24 14.18
CA PRO A 209 -20.49 -9.12 13.22
C PRO A 209 -20.12 -8.84 11.75
N GLN A 210 -19.17 -7.93 11.48
CA GLN A 210 -18.70 -7.65 10.12
C GLN A 210 -17.94 -8.84 9.50
N PHE A 211 -17.36 -9.70 10.34
CA PHE A 211 -16.70 -10.94 9.93
C PHE A 211 -17.16 -12.08 10.83
N THR A 212 -17.30 -13.27 10.25
CA THR A 212 -17.49 -14.49 11.03
C THR A 212 -16.23 -14.79 11.85
N TRP A 213 -16.35 -15.53 12.95
CA TRP A 213 -15.20 -15.92 13.76
C TRP A 213 -14.08 -16.61 12.96
N LYS A 214 -14.43 -17.37 11.91
CA LYS A 214 -13.46 -18.01 11.01
C LYS A 214 -12.70 -17.00 10.17
N GLU A 215 -13.40 -15.97 9.69
CA GLU A 215 -12.80 -14.89 8.92
C GLU A 215 -11.88 -14.06 9.82
N TRP A 216 -12.32 -13.67 11.02
CA TRP A 216 -11.47 -12.99 12.00
C TRP A 216 -10.18 -13.77 12.30
N LYS A 217 -10.32 -15.05 12.68
CA LYS A 217 -9.19 -15.94 12.92
C LYS A 217 -8.25 -16.03 11.70
N ASN A 218 -8.81 -16.13 10.51
CA ASN A 218 -8.01 -16.22 9.29
C ASN A 218 -7.28 -14.90 9.00
N ARG A 219 -7.92 -13.74 9.25
CA ARG A 219 -7.28 -12.42 9.12
C ARG A 219 -6.16 -12.24 10.14
N VAL A 220 -6.37 -12.64 11.39
CA VAL A 220 -5.33 -12.63 12.43
C VAL A 220 -4.14 -13.47 12.02
N ARG A 221 -4.39 -14.64 11.44
CA ARG A 221 -3.32 -15.49 10.89
C ARG A 221 -2.58 -14.82 9.74
N GLU A 222 -3.31 -14.18 8.82
CA GLU A 222 -2.74 -13.50 7.66
C GLU A 222 -1.94 -12.24 8.04
N CYS A 223 -2.30 -11.61 9.16
CA CYS A 223 -1.73 -10.34 9.61
C CYS A 223 -0.91 -10.49 10.90
N SER A 224 -0.44 -11.69 11.24
CA SER A 224 0.18 -11.93 12.55
C SER A 224 1.39 -11.05 12.79
N GLU A 225 2.24 -10.84 11.77
CA GLU A 225 3.41 -9.95 11.87
C GLU A 225 3.02 -8.49 12.09
N LEU A 226 1.92 -8.02 11.48
CA LEU A 226 1.44 -6.65 11.67
C LEU A 226 0.85 -6.47 13.07
N ILE A 227 0.14 -7.49 13.56
CA ILE A 227 -0.38 -7.51 14.93
C ILE A 227 0.79 -7.48 15.93
N ASP A 228 1.84 -8.27 15.69
CA ASP A 228 3.03 -8.28 16.55
C ASP A 228 3.74 -6.91 16.56
N HIS A 229 3.86 -6.28 15.39
CA HIS A 229 4.44 -4.94 15.27
C HIS A 229 3.62 -3.89 16.04
N GLU A 230 2.29 -3.89 15.88
CA GLU A 230 1.42 -2.94 16.58
C GLU A 230 1.47 -3.12 18.11
N LEU A 231 1.51 -4.37 18.57
CA LEU A 231 1.66 -4.68 20.00
C LEU A 231 2.99 -4.18 20.55
N GLU A 232 4.07 -4.26 19.77
CA GLU A 232 5.38 -3.77 20.17
C GLU A 232 5.39 -2.23 20.24
N ILE A 233 4.78 -1.54 19.27
CA ILE A 233 4.65 -0.07 19.31
C ILE A 233 3.92 0.37 20.59
N ARG A 234 2.75 -0.21 20.87
CA ARG A 234 1.98 0.16 22.08
C ARG A 234 2.71 -0.15 23.37
N LYS A 235 3.52 -1.20 23.38
CA LYS A 235 4.38 -1.52 24.53
C LYS A 235 5.45 -0.44 24.73
N GLN A 236 6.06 0.06 23.65
CA GLN A 236 7.04 1.15 23.70
C GLN A 236 6.39 2.47 24.16
N GLU A 237 5.22 2.81 23.62
CA GLU A 237 4.48 4.02 24.02
C GLU A 237 4.16 4.01 25.53
N PHE A 238 3.75 2.86 26.07
CA PHE A 238 3.47 2.71 27.50
C PHE A 238 4.74 2.83 28.36
N GLU A 239 5.87 2.28 27.90
CA GLU A 239 7.16 2.42 28.60
C GLU A 239 7.67 3.86 28.57
N GLU A 240 7.45 4.60 27.48
CA GLU A 240 7.82 6.01 27.36
C GLU A 240 6.94 6.93 28.23
N GLU A 241 5.62 6.68 28.30
CA GLU A 241 4.70 7.43 29.16
C GLU A 241 5.05 7.24 30.65
N ALA A 242 5.32 6.00 31.06
CA ALA A 242 5.77 5.70 32.42
C ALA A 242 7.09 6.39 32.77
N ALA A 243 8.04 6.48 31.83
CA ALA A 243 9.30 7.18 32.05
C ALA A 243 9.11 8.70 32.20
N GLN A 244 8.16 9.29 31.48
CA GLN A 244 7.83 10.72 31.60
C GLN A 244 7.16 11.05 32.93
N GLU A 245 6.28 10.18 33.43
CA GLU A 245 5.66 10.36 34.76
C GLU A 245 6.70 10.30 35.89
N GLU A 246 7.70 9.40 35.80
CA GLU A 246 8.80 9.32 36.77
C GLU A 246 9.69 10.58 36.75
N GLU A 247 9.94 11.18 35.58
CA GLU A 247 10.69 12.45 35.47
C GLU A 247 9.92 13.63 36.08
N GLU A 248 8.61 13.73 35.86
CA GLU A 248 7.76 14.80 36.40
C GLU A 248 7.61 14.72 37.93
N GLU A 249 7.59 13.51 38.51
CA GLU A 249 7.56 13.30 39.97
C GLU A 249 8.86 13.78 40.66
N VAL A 250 10.02 13.55 40.04
CA VAL A 250 11.33 13.98 40.57
C VAL A 250 11.46 15.51 40.56
N ASP A 251 10.97 16.18 39.52
CA ASP A 251 11.02 17.65 39.43
C ASP A 251 10.11 18.35 40.45
N MET A 252 9.01 17.71 40.88
CA MET A 252 8.14 18.24 41.93
C MET A 252 8.75 18.15 43.33
N GLU A 253 9.56 17.12 43.65
CA GLU A 253 10.17 16.99 44.98
C GLU A 253 11.30 18.00 45.25
N ILE A 254 11.94 18.55 44.21
CA ILE A 254 13.07 19.49 44.35
C ILE A 254 12.59 20.93 44.65
N GLY A 255 11.31 21.25 44.41
CA GLY A 255 10.75 22.60 44.49
C GLY A 255 10.38 23.13 45.88
N ASP A 256 10.29 22.28 46.91
CA ASP A 256 9.75 22.64 48.25
C ASP A 256 10.83 22.88 49.34
N SER A 257 12.10 23.04 48.96
CA SER A 257 13.23 23.16 49.91
C SER A 257 13.75 24.59 50.18
N ASP A 258 13.01 25.66 49.83
CA ASP A 258 13.39 27.06 50.11
C ASP A 258 12.56 27.74 51.21
#